data_AF-A0A9E2PZG9-F1
#
_entry.id   AF-A0A9E2PZG9-F1
#
_cell.length_a   1.000
_cell.length_b   1.000
_cell.length_c   1.000
_cell.angle_alpha   90.00
_cell.angle_beta   90.00
_cell.angle_gamma   90.00
#
_symmetry.space_group_name_H-M   'P 1'
#
loop_
_entity.id
_entity.type
_entity.pdbx_description
1 polymer ?
#
loop_
_entity_poly.entity_id
_entity_poly.type
_entity_poly.pdbx_seq_one_letter_code
_entity_poly.pdbx_strand_id
1 'polypeptide(L)'
;MYKFYYFRPMAGRREHFEYRILTKEKTNRMFEMVSYNFKIVSGVPQKSSVTRVPEISKSQLEDIIQNVVRKTNTGPDEFEELDLSMFSTIDEQLESLKQHDRVDTMYIM
;
A
#
# COMPACT_ATOMS: atom_id res chain seq x y z
N MET A 1 1.77 -7.75 13.22
CA MET A 1 1.22 -6.39 13.03
C MET A 1 1.11 -6.10 11.55
N TYR A 2 -0.02 -5.62 11.03
CA TYR A 2 -0.13 -5.28 9.60
C TYR A 2 0.05 -3.77 9.39
N LYS A 3 0.81 -3.39 8.37
CA LYS A 3 0.90 -1.99 7.90
C LYS A 3 0.73 -1.93 6.40
N PHE A 4 0.09 -0.87 5.94
CA PHE A 4 -0.14 -0.61 4.53
C PHE A 4 0.48 0.72 4.14
N TYR A 5 1.22 0.73 3.03
CA TYR A 5 1.84 1.92 2.48
C TYR A 5 1.26 2.18 1.10
N TYR A 6 0.68 3.36 0.93
CA TYR A 6 0.15 3.83 -0.34
C TYR A 6 1.10 4.89 -0.90
N PHE A 7 1.47 4.73 -2.16
CA PHE A 7 2.26 5.71 -2.90
C PHE A 7 1.44 6.10 -4.12
N ARG A 8 1.15 7.39 -4.27
CA ARG A 8 0.43 7.94 -5.43
C ARG A 8 1.44 8.70 -6.31
N PRO A 9 2.04 8.07 -7.34
CA PRO A 9 3.04 8.71 -8.17
C PRO A 9 2.44 9.85 -8.98
N MET A 10 3.16 10.97 -9.07
CA MET A 10 2.73 12.11 -9.89
C MET A 10 2.52 11.73 -11.36
N ALA A 11 3.36 10.84 -11.89
CA ALA A 11 3.25 10.34 -13.27
C ALA A 11 1.98 9.50 -13.52
N GLY A 12 1.41 8.88 -12.48
CA GLY A 12 0.25 7.99 -12.56
C GLY A 12 -1.06 8.62 -12.09
N ARG A 13 -1.04 9.91 -11.70
CA ARG A 13 -2.19 10.60 -11.07
C ARG A 13 -3.44 10.61 -11.94
N ARG A 14 -3.29 10.73 -13.26
CA ARG A 14 -4.40 10.74 -14.22
C ARG A 14 -5.08 9.38 -14.39
N GLU A 15 -4.38 8.31 -14.04
CA GLU A 15 -4.86 6.93 -14.18
C GLU A 15 -5.30 6.35 -12.82
N HIS A 16 -5.35 7.18 -11.78
CA HIS A 16 -5.57 6.74 -10.39
C HIS A 16 -4.65 5.58 -10.02
N PHE A 17 -3.41 5.65 -10.50
CA PHE A 17 -2.42 4.62 -10.27
C PHE A 17 -1.80 4.80 -8.89
N GLU A 18 -1.68 3.69 -8.18
CA GLU A 18 -1.01 3.61 -6.90
C GLU A 18 -0.01 2.46 -6.90
N TYR A 19 1.12 2.68 -6.27
CA TYR A 19 1.95 1.59 -5.80
C TYR A 19 1.57 1.31 -4.35
N ARG A 20 1.38 0.05 -3.99
CA ARG A 20 0.94 -0.35 -2.65
C ARG A 20 1.90 -1.39 -2.08
N ILE A 21 2.25 -1.23 -0.81
CA ILE A 21 3.02 -2.23 -0.06
C ILE A 21 2.21 -2.63 1.19
N LEU A 22 1.86 -3.90 1.29
CA LEU A 22 1.31 -4.50 2.50
C LEU A 22 2.43 -5.23 3.23
N THR A 23 2.51 -5.03 4.54
CA THR A 23 3.47 -5.72 5.40
C THR A 23 2.79 -6.39 6.58
N LYS A 24 3.36 -7.49 7.03
CA LYS A 24 2.97 -8.21 8.24
C LYS A 24 4.19 -8.53 9.07
N GLU A 25 4.30 -7.93 10.25
CA GLU A 25 5.32 -8.28 11.23
C GLU A 25 5.10 -9.70 11.77
N LYS A 26 6.19 -10.47 11.80
CA LYS A 26 6.33 -11.82 12.35
C LYS A 26 6.94 -11.78 13.75
N THR A 27 6.84 -12.90 14.46
CA THR A 27 7.37 -13.07 15.83
C THR A 27 8.89 -12.90 15.94
N ASN A 28 9.64 -13.04 14.84
CA ASN A 28 11.10 -12.90 14.79
C ASN A 28 11.58 -11.48 14.41
N ARG A 29 10.73 -10.45 14.52
CA ARG A 29 11.03 -9.06 14.08
C ARG A 29 11.30 -8.92 12.58
N MET A 30 11.00 -9.95 11.79
CA MET A 30 10.98 -9.89 10.33
C MET A 30 9.58 -9.53 9.86
N PHE A 31 9.48 -9.08 8.61
CA PHE A 31 8.23 -8.76 7.96
C PHE A 31 8.01 -9.69 6.77
N GLU A 32 6.76 -10.11 6.58
CA GLU A 32 6.27 -10.48 5.25
C GLU A 32 5.89 -9.20 4.52
N MET A 33 6.19 -9.13 3.23
CA MET A 33 5.87 -7.99 2.38
C MET A 33 5.23 -8.47 1.08
N VAL A 34 4.19 -7.76 0.66
CA VAL A 34 3.60 -7.89 -0.67
C VAL A 34 3.49 -6.51 -1.26
N SER A 35 4.09 -6.29 -2.42
CA SER A 35 3.98 -5.03 -3.16
C SER A 35 3.29 -5.24 -4.49
N TYR A 36 2.53 -4.25 -4.96
CA TYR A 36 1.82 -4.35 -6.23
C TYR A 36 1.43 -2.97 -6.76
N ASN A 37 1.18 -2.92 -8.06
CA ASN A 37 0.54 -1.80 -8.72
C ASN A 37 -0.98 -1.94 -8.59
N PHE A 38 -1.66 -0.86 -8.26
CA PHE A 38 -3.11 -0.77 -8.18
C PHE A 38 -3.59 0.36 -9.09
N LYS A 39 -4.68 0.11 -9.82
CA LYS A 39 -5.41 1.15 -10.55
C LYS A 39 -6.84 0.72 -10.76
N ILE A 40 -7.70 1.67 -11.09
CA ILE A 40 -9.10 1.37 -11.41
C ILE A 40 -9.31 1.58 -12.90
N VAL A 41 -9.78 0.54 -13.59
CA VAL A 41 -10.04 0.58 -15.04
C VAL A 41 -11.51 0.26 -15.25
N SER A 42 -12.25 1.19 -15.83
CA SER A 42 -13.69 1.05 -16.06
C SER A 42 -14.48 0.67 -14.79
N GLY A 43 -14.12 1.27 -13.65
CA GLY A 43 -14.75 0.99 -12.35
C GLY A 43 -14.31 -0.33 -11.68
N VAL A 44 -13.41 -1.09 -12.30
CA VAL A 44 -12.91 -2.37 -11.76
C VAL A 44 -11.50 -2.18 -11.19
N PRO A 45 -11.28 -2.47 -9.90
CA PRO A 45 -9.95 -2.49 -9.31
C PRO A 45 -9.06 -3.56 -9.96
N GLN A 46 -7.88 -3.16 -10.44
CA GLN A 46 -6.90 -4.05 -11.04
C GLN A 46 -5.60 -4.03 -10.23
N LYS A 47 -5.06 -5.23 -9.99
CA LYS A 47 -3.76 -5.44 -9.34
C LYS A 47 -2.79 -6.03 -10.36
N SER A 48 -1.59 -5.47 -10.46
CA SER A 48 -0.55 -5.97 -11.37
C SER A 48 0.83 -5.88 -10.72
N SER A 49 1.83 -6.51 -11.35
CA SER A 49 3.23 -6.46 -10.89
C SER A 49 3.42 -6.89 -9.43
N VAL A 50 2.68 -7.92 -9.01
CA VAL A 50 2.67 -8.40 -7.62
C VAL A 50 4.01 -9.06 -7.30
N THR A 51 4.70 -8.52 -6.29
CA THR A 51 5.92 -9.09 -5.73
C THR A 51 5.66 -9.49 -4.28
N ARG A 52 6.16 -10.67 -3.89
CA ARG A 52 6.01 -11.21 -2.54
C ARG A 52 7.39 -11.50 -1.98
N VAL A 53 7.66 -10.99 -0.78
CA VAL A 53 8.91 -11.23 -0.06
C VAL A 53 8.53 -11.83 1.30
N PRO A 54 8.81 -13.11 1.55
CA PRO A 54 8.36 -13.80 2.75
C PRO A 54 9.09 -13.32 4.01
N GLU A 55 10.32 -12.81 3.86
CA GLU A 55 11.12 -12.30 4.97
C GLU A 55 11.92 -11.08 4.51
N ILE A 56 11.66 -9.96 5.16
CA ILE A 56 12.42 -8.72 5.00
C ILE A 56 12.65 -8.10 6.38
N SER A 57 13.85 -7.56 6.61
CA SER A 57 14.14 -6.84 7.85
C SER A 57 13.50 -5.44 7.83
N LYS A 58 13.31 -4.85 9.02
CA LYS A 58 12.75 -3.50 9.14
C LYS A 58 13.55 -2.45 8.37
N SER A 59 14.88 -2.48 8.46
CA SER A 59 15.76 -1.53 7.76
C SER A 59 15.63 -1.65 6.24
N GLN A 60 15.60 -2.88 5.71
CA GLN A 60 15.41 -3.11 4.28
C GLN A 60 14.03 -2.61 3.81
N LEU A 61 12.98 -2.81 4.62
CA LEU A 61 11.65 -2.29 4.32
C LEU A 61 11.64 -0.75 4.27
N GLU A 62 12.26 -0.09 5.25
CA GLU A 62 12.39 1.37 5.30
C GLU A 62 13.16 1.89 4.07
N ASP A 63 14.26 1.24 3.71
CA ASP A 63 15.02 1.55 2.49
C ASP A 63 14.18 1.42 1.22
N ILE A 64 13.34 0.38 1.12
CA ILE A 64 12.43 0.19 -0.02
C ILE A 64 11.41 1.33 -0.07
N ILE A 65 10.77 1.66 1.05
CA ILE A 65 9.76 2.73 1.12
C ILE A 65 10.38 4.05 0.65
N GLN A 66 11.53 4.43 1.19
CA GLN A 66 12.23 5.66 0.82
C GLN A 66 12.65 5.67 -0.65
N ASN A 67 13.13 4.53 -1.16
CA ASN A 67 13.49 4.40 -2.57
C ASN A 67 12.28 4.51 -3.49
N VAL A 68 11.12 3.96 -3.11
CA VAL A 68 9.88 4.10 -3.87
C VAL A 68 9.49 5.57 -3.93
N VAL A 69 9.35 6.26 -2.79
CA VAL A 69 9.00 7.70 -2.74
C VAL A 69 9.89 8.52 -3.68
N ARG A 70 11.21 8.32 -3.61
CA ARG A 70 12.19 9.03 -4.45
C ARG A 70 12.05 8.70 -5.93
N LYS A 71 11.89 7.42 -6.29
CA LYS A 71 11.84 6.98 -7.70
C LYS A 71 10.52 7.31 -8.38
N THR A 72 9.41 7.31 -7.64
CA THR A 72 8.08 7.63 -8.17
C THR A 72 7.78 9.13 -8.15
N ASN A 73 8.69 9.94 -7.59
CA ASN A 73 8.48 11.37 -7.35
C ASN A 73 7.15 11.62 -6.63
N THR A 74 6.84 10.76 -5.65
CA THR A 74 5.63 10.87 -4.84
C THR A 74 5.80 12.04 -3.89
N GLY A 75 4.87 12.99 -3.92
CA GLY A 75 4.87 14.13 -3.02
C GLY A 75 4.63 13.71 -1.56
N PRO A 76 4.98 14.54 -0.57
CA PRO A 76 4.75 14.24 0.84
C PRO A 76 3.28 13.96 1.17
N ASP A 77 2.35 14.68 0.54
CA ASP A 77 0.90 14.52 0.71
C ASP A 77 0.30 13.36 -0.11
N GLU A 78 1.13 12.73 -0.96
CA GLU A 78 0.77 11.65 -1.87
C GLU A 78 1.32 10.29 -1.37
N PHE A 79 1.94 10.28 -0.20
CA PHE A 79 2.37 9.09 0.53
C PHE A 79 1.54 8.94 1.81
N GLU A 80 1.02 7.75 2.04
CA GLU A 80 0.19 7.45 3.21
C GLU A 80 0.61 6.13 3.84
N GLU A 81 0.81 6.15 5.16
CA GLU A 81 1.03 4.95 5.98
C GLU A 81 -0.22 4.71 6.83
N LEU A 82 -0.86 3.55 6.61
CA LEU A 82 -1.98 3.08 7.40
C LEU A 82 -1.50 1.97 8.33
N ASP A 83 -1.51 2.25 9.63
CA ASP A 83 -1.21 1.25 10.65
C ASP A 83 -2.48 0.48 11.02
N LEU A 84 -2.57 -0.78 10.61
CA LEU A 84 -3.73 -1.63 10.88
C LEU A 84 -3.69 -2.23 12.30
N SER A 85 -2.64 -1.96 13.07
CA SER A 85 -2.53 -2.40 14.47
C SER A 85 -3.57 -1.76 15.39
N MET A 86 -4.14 -0.63 14.97
CA MET A 86 -5.23 0.04 15.68
C MET A 86 -6.54 -0.77 15.69
N PHE A 87 -6.67 -1.75 14.80
CA PHE A 87 -7.83 -2.64 14.73
C PHE A 87 -7.57 -3.93 15.49
N SER A 88 -8.55 -4.34 16.29
CA SER A 88 -8.45 -5.46 17.22
C SER A 88 -8.63 -6.81 16.52
N THR A 89 -9.31 -6.82 15.36
CA THR A 89 -9.63 -8.05 14.62
C THR A 89 -9.26 -7.96 13.13
N ILE A 90 -9.08 -9.12 12.50
CA ILE A 90 -8.84 -9.21 11.05
C ILE A 90 -10.03 -8.65 10.26
N ASP A 91 -11.26 -8.87 10.73
CA ASP A 91 -12.46 -8.37 10.06
C ASP A 91 -12.51 -6.84 10.08
N GLU A 92 -12.15 -6.20 11.19
CA GLU A 92 -12.02 -4.74 11.29
C GLU A 92 -10.95 -4.19 10.34
N GLN A 93 -9.80 -4.87 10.23
CA GLN A 93 -8.75 -4.50 9.27
C GLN A 93 -9.25 -4.62 7.83
N LEU A 94 -9.99 -5.68 7.50
CA LEU A 94 -10.56 -5.89 6.17
C LEU A 94 -11.64 -4.84 5.84
N GLU A 95 -12.51 -4.49 6.79
CA GLU A 95 -13.53 -3.46 6.58
C GLU A 95 -12.91 -2.07 6.43
N SER A 96 -11.88 -1.73 7.21
CA SER A 96 -11.12 -0.49 7.05
C SER A 96 -10.50 -0.41 5.65
N LEU A 97 -9.86 -1.49 5.17
CA LEU A 97 -9.28 -1.54 3.83
C LEU A 97 -10.34 -1.41 2.73
N LYS A 98 -11.52 -2.03 2.88
CA LYS A 98 -12.63 -1.88 1.92
C LYS A 98 -13.18 -0.45 1.89
N GLN A 99 -13.27 0.21 3.03
CA GLN A 99 -13.71 1.60 3.09
C GLN A 99 -12.69 2.52 2.43
N HIS A 100 -11.39 2.30 2.65
CA HIS A 100 -10.34 3.07 1.99
C HIS A 100 -10.37 2.90 0.47
N ASP A 101 -10.48 1.65 -0.01
CA ASP A 101 -10.64 1.35 -1.43
C ASP A 101 -11.93 1.98 -2.03
N ARG A 102 -12.99 2.14 -1.23
CA ARG A 102 -14.22 2.84 -1.63
C ARG A 102 -14.06 4.35 -1.68
N VAL A 103 -13.32 4.94 -0.74
CA VAL A 103 -12.97 6.37 -0.80
C VAL A 103 -12.18 6.65 -2.07
N ASP A 104 -11.28 5.76 -2.47
CA ASP A 104 -10.57 5.85 -3.75
C ASP A 104 -11.55 5.80 -4.96
N THR A 105 -12.61 4.98 -4.90
CA THR A 105 -13.66 4.96 -5.95
C THR A 105 -14.52 6.22 -6.01
N MET A 106 -14.60 7.03 -4.94
CA MET A 106 -15.34 8.30 -4.97
C MET A 106 -14.64 9.38 -5.84
N TYR A 107 -13.34 9.25 -6.08
CA TYR A 107 -12.60 10.13 -6.99
C TYR A 107 -12.80 9.79 -8.48
N ILE A 108 -13.75 8.90 -8.79
CA ILE A 108 -14.11 8.44 -10.16
C ILE A 108 -15.37 9.17 -10.69
N MET A 109 -15.88 10.21 -10.00
CA MET A 109 -17.01 11.01 -10.52
C MET A 109 -16.62 11.97 -11.63
#